data_AF-A0AA36XLE3-F1
#
_entry.id   AF-A0AA36XLE3-F1
#
_cell.length_a   1.000
_cell.length_b   1.000
_cell.length_c   1.000
_cell.angle_alpha   90.00
_cell.angle_beta   90.00
_cell.angle_gamma   90.00
#
_symmetry.space_group_name_H-M   'P 1'
#
loop_
_entity.id
_entity.type
_entity.pdbx_description
1 polymer ?
#
loop_
_entity_poly.entity_id
_entity_poly.type
_entity_poly.pdbx_seq_one_letter_code
_entity_poly.pdbx_strand_id
1 'polypeptide(L)'
;GGVCSNIASLYAGLGNIRQAKFWWNKAILELNDGDAALDYAKFLINRKNKRDYHKIIELLKFAIKSDYITEISKEEAGQLLKNLEST
;
A
#
# COMPACT_ATOMS: atom_id res chain seq x y z
N GLY A 1 -6.15 3.30 -12.04
CA GLY A 1 -6.07 2.64 -10.73
C GLY A 1 -7.06 3.13 -9.68
N GLY A 2 -7.29 4.44 -9.54
CA GLY A 2 -7.82 5.05 -8.30
C GLY A 2 -9.16 4.59 -7.71
N VAL A 3 -10.10 3.97 -8.46
CA VAL A 3 -11.42 3.61 -7.90
C VAL A 3 -11.30 2.53 -6.80
N CYS A 4 -10.47 1.52 -7.01
CA CYS A 4 -10.30 0.45 -6.03
C CYS A 4 -9.55 0.94 -4.77
N SER A 5 -8.55 1.82 -4.92
CA SER A 5 -7.85 2.39 -3.75
C SER A 5 -8.79 3.27 -2.91
N ASN A 6 -9.62 4.10 -3.56
CA ASN A 6 -10.59 4.93 -2.85
C ASN A 6 -11.60 4.10 -2.05
N ILE A 7 -12.12 3.02 -2.64
CA ILE A 7 -13.03 2.09 -1.95
C ILE A 7 -12.31 1.41 -0.77
N ALA A 8 -11.06 0.99 -0.95
CA ALA A 8 -10.27 0.38 0.11
C ALA A 8 -10.06 1.34 1.30
N SER A 9 -9.66 2.57 1.03
CA SER A 9 -9.46 3.63 2.02
C SER A 9 -10.76 3.98 2.76
N LEU A 10 -11.91 4.02 2.05
CA LEU A 10 -13.22 4.20 2.69
C LEU A 10 -13.52 3.07 3.68
N TYR A 11 -13.37 1.81 3.27
CA TYR A 11 -13.59 0.68 4.17
C TYR A 11 -12.61 0.66 5.35
N ALA A 12 -11.36 1.08 5.15
CA ALA A 12 -10.38 1.21 6.22
C ALA A 12 -10.81 2.27 7.24
N GLY A 13 -11.29 3.43 6.78
CA GLY A 13 -11.82 4.49 7.64
C GLY A 13 -13.06 4.07 8.44
N LEU A 14 -13.88 3.18 7.89
CA LEU A 14 -15.04 2.59 8.57
C LEU A 14 -14.67 1.42 9.51
N GLY A 15 -13.38 1.10 9.66
CA GLY A 15 -12.91 -0.03 10.46
C GLY A 15 -13.17 -1.41 9.82
N ASN A 16 -13.67 -1.46 8.58
CA ASN A 16 -13.88 -2.70 7.84
C ASN A 16 -12.59 -3.14 7.14
N ILE A 17 -11.66 -3.64 7.95
CA ILE A 17 -10.32 -4.06 7.54
C ILE A 17 -10.37 -5.13 6.45
N ARG A 18 -11.31 -6.09 6.55
CA ARG A 18 -11.39 -7.20 5.59
C ARG A 18 -11.69 -6.67 4.18
N GLN A 19 -12.66 -5.77 4.06
CA GLN A 19 -13.01 -5.17 2.77
C GLN A 19 -11.90 -4.27 2.26
N ALA A 20 -11.27 -3.47 3.12
CA ALA A 20 -10.14 -2.63 2.73
C ALA A 20 -9.02 -3.45 2.07
N LYS A 21 -8.60 -4.55 2.74
CA LYS A 21 -7.60 -5.48 2.20
C LYS A 21 -8.01 -6.12 0.88
N PHE A 22 -9.29 -6.47 0.73
CA PHE A 22 -9.81 -7.04 -0.52
C PHE A 22 -9.64 -6.07 -1.69
N TRP A 23 -10.07 -4.83 -1.52
CA TRP A 23 -10.03 -3.82 -2.58
C TRP A 23 -8.60 -3.38 -2.93
N TRP A 24 -7.70 -3.25 -1.95
CA TRP A 24 -6.28 -3.02 -2.23
C TRP A 24 -5.65 -4.18 -2.99
N ASN A 25 -5.84 -5.42 -2.54
CA ASN A 25 -5.31 -6.58 -3.26
C ASN A 25 -5.85 -6.66 -4.69
N LYS A 26 -7.14 -6.34 -4.88
CA LYS A 26 -7.76 -6.31 -6.21
C LYS A 26 -7.11 -5.26 -7.11
N ALA A 27 -6.90 -4.04 -6.61
CA ALA A 27 -6.23 -2.98 -7.35
C ALA A 27 -4.80 -3.39 -7.78
N ILE A 28 -4.05 -3.97 -6.85
CA ILE A 28 -2.67 -4.39 -7.07
C ILE A 28 -2.60 -5.53 -8.09
N LEU A 29 -3.40 -6.58 -7.91
CA LEU A 29 -3.31 -7.79 -8.73
C LEU A 29 -3.93 -7.64 -10.12
N GLU A 30 -5.04 -6.90 -10.24
CA GLU A 30 -5.75 -6.78 -11.52
C GLU A 30 -5.34 -5.54 -12.32
N LEU A 31 -4.91 -4.46 -11.65
CA LEU A 31 -4.63 -3.17 -12.30
C LEU A 31 -3.16 -2.75 -12.19
N ASN A 32 -2.31 -3.57 -11.59
CA ASN A 32 -0.89 -3.26 -11.34
C ASN A 32 -0.69 -1.91 -10.62
N ASP A 33 -1.66 -1.52 -9.78
CA ASP A 33 -1.77 -0.18 -9.19
C ASP A 33 -0.73 0.02 -8.08
N GLY A 34 0.28 0.84 -8.35
CA GLY A 34 1.36 1.14 -7.39
C GLY A 34 0.93 2.10 -6.28
N ASP A 35 0.01 3.03 -6.57
CA ASP A 35 -0.56 3.93 -5.54
C ASP A 35 -1.38 3.13 -4.52
N ALA A 36 -2.16 2.15 -4.98
CA ALA A 36 -2.89 1.24 -4.09
C ALA A 36 -1.95 0.39 -3.21
N ALA A 37 -0.79 -0.01 -3.74
CA ALA A 37 0.22 -0.73 -2.95
C ALA A 37 0.82 0.15 -1.85
N LEU A 38 1.13 1.42 -2.16
CA LEU A 38 1.60 2.39 -1.19
C LEU A 38 0.57 2.67 -0.09
N ASP A 39 -0.68 2.93 -0.46
CA ASP A 39 -1.78 3.15 0.50
C ASP A 39 -1.93 1.96 1.45
N TYR A 40 -1.86 0.75 0.91
CA TYR A 40 -1.96 -0.46 1.71
C TYR A 40 -0.76 -0.61 2.67
N ALA A 41 0.46 -0.31 2.21
CA ALA A 41 1.65 -0.33 3.05
C ALA A 41 1.51 0.66 4.22
N LYS A 42 1.10 1.90 3.94
CA LYS A 42 0.88 2.95 4.95
C LYS A 42 -0.16 2.53 5.99
N PHE A 43 -1.25 1.92 5.53
CA PHE A 43 -2.27 1.37 6.43
C PHE A 43 -1.68 0.31 7.38
N LEU A 44 -0.86 -0.63 6.88
CA LEU A 44 -0.24 -1.66 7.70
C LEU A 44 0.80 -1.09 8.69
N ILE A 45 1.59 -0.11 8.26
CA ILE A 45 2.54 0.62 9.13
C ILE A 45 1.79 1.27 10.31
N ASN A 46 0.69 1.97 10.03
CA ASN A 46 -0.11 2.64 11.06
C ASN A 46 -0.69 1.69 12.10
N ARG A 47 -0.94 0.42 11.73
CA ARG A 47 -1.41 -0.60 12.67
C ARG A 47 -0.34 -1.14 13.62
N LYS A 48 0.94 -0.82 13.38
CA LYS A 48 2.08 -1.21 14.25
C LYS A 48 2.15 -2.71 14.53
N ASN A 49 1.71 -3.55 13.60
CA ASN A 49 1.73 -5.00 13.73
C ASN A 49 3.01 -5.58 13.12
N LYS A 50 3.92 -6.09 13.96
CA LYS A 50 5.21 -6.66 13.51
C LYS A 50 5.05 -7.81 12.49
N ARG A 51 3.93 -8.54 12.52
CA ARG A 51 3.68 -9.64 11.57
C ARG A 51 3.50 -9.17 10.13
N ASP A 52 3.15 -7.90 9.93
CA ASP A 52 2.93 -7.32 8.61
C ASP A 52 4.23 -6.80 7.98
N TYR A 53 5.38 -6.82 8.68
CA TYR A 53 6.64 -6.22 8.24
C TYR A 53 7.11 -6.70 6.86
N HIS A 54 7.11 -8.02 6.63
CA HIS A 54 7.51 -8.58 5.33
C HIS A 54 6.58 -8.09 4.21
N LYS A 55 5.27 -8.09 4.45
CA LYS A 55 4.27 -7.62 3.50
C LYS A 55 4.41 -6.12 3.20
N ILE A 56 4.72 -5.32 4.22
CA ILE A 56 4.98 -3.88 4.03
C ILE A 56 6.15 -3.67 3.07
N ILE A 57 7.25 -4.40 3.24
CA ILE A 57 8.41 -4.32 2.35
C ILE A 57 8.04 -4.74 0.92
N GLU A 58 7.30 -5.84 0.75
CA GLU A 58 6.87 -6.29 -0.57
C GLU A 58 6.00 -5.24 -1.28
N LEU A 59 5.03 -4.65 -0.58
CA LEU A 59 4.16 -3.61 -1.11
C LEU A 59 4.93 -2.36 -1.51
N LEU A 60 5.89 -1.91 -0.69
CA LEU A 60 6.72 -0.75 -1.01
C LEU A 60 7.64 -1.02 -2.21
N LYS A 61 8.26 -2.20 -2.29
CA LYS A 61 9.08 -2.60 -3.45
C LYS A 61 8.24 -2.70 -4.73
N PHE A 62 7.02 -3.20 -4.61
CA PHE A 62 6.07 -3.23 -5.72
C PHE A 62 5.73 -1.82 -6.19
N ALA A 63 5.34 -0.93 -5.26
CA ALA A 63 5.02 0.47 -5.57
C ALA A 63 6.17 1.18 -6.31
N ILE A 64 7.41 1.02 -5.83
CA ILE A 64 8.60 1.64 -6.45
C ILE A 64 8.83 1.15 -7.89
N LYS A 65 8.47 -0.11 -8.19
CA LYS A 65 8.68 -0.71 -9.52
C LYS A 65 7.49 -0.57 -10.46
N SER A 66 6.34 -0.11 -9.98
CA SER A 66 5.13 0.00 -10.81
C SER A 66 5.28 1.13 -11.84
N ASP A 67 4.79 0.88 -13.06
CA ASP A 67 4.61 1.91 -14.10
C ASP A 67 3.31 2.71 -13.91
N TYR A 68 2.41 2.23 -13.03
CA TYR A 68 1.11 2.83 -12.71
C TYR A 68 1.12 3.40 -11.29
N ILE A 69 2.01 4.37 -11.07
CA ILE A 69 2.19 5.10 -9.82
C ILE A 69 2.59 6.55 -10.15
N THR A 70 2.24 7.50 -9.29
CA THR A 70 2.79 8.86 -9.43
C THR A 70 4.25 8.93 -8.97
N GLU A 71 5.04 9.85 -9.55
CA GLU A 71 6.43 10.05 -9.13
C GLU A 71 6.54 10.45 -7.64
N ILE A 72 5.58 11.23 -7.13
CA ILE A 72 5.52 11.62 -5.72
C ILE A 72 5.31 10.39 -4.82
N SER A 73 4.34 9.54 -5.17
CA SER A 73 4.07 8.30 -4.44
C SER A 73 5.25 7.34 -4.51
N LYS A 74 5.94 7.27 -5.65
CA LYS A 74 7.15 6.45 -5.83
C LYS A 74 8.28 6.90 -4.92
N GLU A 75 8.50 8.22 -4.83
CA GLU A 75 9.47 8.79 -3.90
C GLU A 75 9.09 8.51 -2.44
N GLU A 76 7.83 8.71 -2.06
CA GLU A 76 7.32 8.41 -0.72
C GLU A 76 7.53 6.94 -0.36
N ALA A 77 7.23 6.01 -1.28
CA ALA A 77 7.45 4.57 -1.08
C ALA A 77 8.94 4.26 -0.83
N GLY A 78 9.83 4.91 -1.57
CA GLY A 78 11.28 4.79 -1.41
C GLY A 78 11.78 5.31 -0.06
N GLN A 79 11.26 6.44 0.41
CA GLN A 79 11.60 6.99 1.72
C GLN A 79 11.10 6.09 2.86
N LEU A 80 9.87 5.58 2.77
CA LEU A 80 9.32 4.65 3.76
C LEU A 80 10.12 3.35 3.83
N LEU A 81 10.54 2.80 2.69
CA LEU A 81 11.35 1.58 2.66
C LEU A 81 12.71 1.80 3.35
N LYS A 82 13.40 2.90 3.05
CA LYS A 82 14.67 3.25 3.70
C LYS A 82 14.52 3.38 5.21
N ASN A 83 13.46 4.04 5.68
CA ASN A 83 13.20 4.19 7.11
C ASN A 83 13.01 2.85 7.82
N LEU A 84 12.31 1.90 7.18
CA LEU A 84 12.06 0.56 7.73
C LEU A 84 13.32 -0.33 7.75
N GLU A 85 14.24 -0.15 6.81
CA GLU A 85 15.52 -0.87 6.75
C GLU A 85 16.58 -0.28 7.70
N SER A 86 16.40 0.98 8.12
CA SER A 86 17.30 1.68 9.04
C SER A 86 16.93 1.49 10.52
N THR A 87 15.90 0.69 10.81
CA THR A 87 15.37 0.41 12.16
C THR A 87 15.78 -0.98 12.61
#